data_AF-A0A2M8NJJ9-F1
#
_entry.id   AF-A0A2M8NJJ9-F1
#
_cell.length_a   1.000
_cell.length_b   1.000
_cell.length_c   1.000
_cell.angle_alpha   90.00
_cell.angle_beta   90.00
_cell.angle_gamma   90.00
#
_symmetry.space_group_name_H-M   'P 1'
#
loop_
_entity.id
_entity.type
_entity.pdbx_description
1 polymer ?
#
loop_
_entity_poly.entity_id
_entity_poly.type
_entity_poly.pdbx_seq_one_letter_code
_entity_poly.pdbx_strand_id
1 'polypeptide(L)'
;MGLYLILIGVQGAGKGEQARILSSEYGIPHVSTGDLFRAMKTRTDPFARQIQETMAAGKLIDDATTNEVVRERLSQADAEGGAILDGYPRTPAQAEWLASFLAERGESLRAVILFELDLFTAFKRAFGRVSTPDDKKSYNIYYNSAGVEWAFEDHPEQAYPPRLVASVDGVALKRRPDDANAHA
;
A
#
# COMPACT_ATOMS: atom_id res chain seq x y z
N MET A 1 -21.50 -15.88 2.03
CA MET A 1 -21.41 -14.41 1.97
C MET A 1 -20.25 -13.97 2.82
N GLY A 2 -19.11 -13.75 2.18
CA GLY A 2 -17.86 -13.29 2.77
C GLY A 2 -17.88 -11.81 3.12
N LEU A 3 -16.89 -11.41 3.91
CA LEU A 3 -16.73 -10.04 4.39
C LEU A 3 -15.80 -9.26 3.46
N TYR A 4 -16.36 -8.52 2.51
CA TYR A 4 -15.59 -7.62 1.63
C TYR A 4 -15.65 -6.18 2.15
N LEU A 5 -14.48 -5.60 2.43
CA LEU A 5 -14.32 -4.24 2.95
C LEU A 5 -13.40 -3.44 2.04
N ILE A 6 -13.68 -2.15 1.85
CA ILE A 6 -12.77 -1.22 1.17
C ILE A 6 -12.31 -0.17 2.17
N LEU A 7 -11.00 0.09 2.22
CA LEU A 7 -10.41 1.20 2.98
C LEU A 7 -10.03 2.33 2.03
N ILE A 8 -10.65 3.49 2.21
CA ILE A 8 -10.38 4.72 1.45
C ILE A 8 -9.77 5.76 2.38
N GLY A 9 -8.86 6.57 1.86
CA GLY A 9 -8.28 7.69 2.59
C GLY A 9 -6.94 8.10 2.04
N VAL A 10 -6.45 9.25 2.48
CA VAL A 10 -5.16 9.80 2.04
C VAL A 10 -3.97 8.89 2.42
N GLN A 11 -2.84 9.05 1.72
CA GLN A 11 -1.58 8.41 2.14
C GLN A 11 -1.22 8.89 3.54
N GLY A 12 -0.73 7.97 4.39
CA GLY A 12 -0.47 8.29 5.80
C GLY A 12 -1.70 8.23 6.72
N ALA A 13 -2.92 8.02 6.21
CA ALA A 13 -4.12 7.95 7.05
C ALA A 13 -4.15 6.77 8.06
N GLY A 14 -3.28 5.76 7.88
CA GLY A 14 -3.20 4.59 8.76
C GLY A 14 -3.96 3.37 8.26
N LYS A 15 -4.46 3.39 7.01
CA LYS A 15 -5.22 2.29 6.38
C LYS A 15 -4.56 0.93 6.55
N GLY A 16 -3.28 0.80 6.20
CA GLY A 16 -2.57 -0.49 6.28
C GLY A 16 -2.48 -1.06 7.71
N GLU A 17 -2.32 -0.21 8.73
CA GLU A 17 -2.31 -0.68 10.12
C GLU A 17 -3.70 -1.17 10.54
N GLN A 18 -4.75 -0.43 10.18
CA GLN A 18 -6.12 -0.86 10.46
C GLN A 18 -6.50 -2.11 9.65
N ALA A 19 -6.03 -2.24 8.41
CA ALA A 19 -6.21 -3.44 7.60
C ALA A 19 -5.58 -4.66 8.27
N ARG A 20 -4.38 -4.52 8.87
CA ARG A 20 -3.72 -5.59 9.63
C ARG A 20 -4.54 -6.01 10.84
N ILE A 21 -5.09 -5.05 11.59
CA ILE A 21 -5.95 -5.32 12.76
C ILE A 21 -7.22 -6.06 12.32
N LEU A 22 -7.93 -5.51 11.32
CA LEU A 22 -9.16 -6.10 10.78
C LEU A 22 -8.91 -7.50 10.18
N SER A 23 -7.79 -7.69 9.50
CA SER A 23 -7.40 -8.97 8.91
C SER A 23 -7.21 -10.04 9.99
N SER A 24 -6.54 -9.68 11.10
CA SER A 24 -6.37 -10.57 12.25
C SER A 24 -7.69 -10.88 12.96
N GLU A 25 -8.57 -9.89 13.10
CA GLU A 25 -9.84 -10.04 13.83
C GLU A 25 -10.85 -10.90 13.06
N TYR A 26 -10.96 -10.70 11.75
CA TYR A 26 -11.96 -11.36 10.92
C TYR A 26 -11.43 -12.57 10.14
N GLY A 27 -10.12 -12.85 10.20
CA GLY A 27 -9.51 -13.97 9.49
C GLY A 27 -9.58 -13.86 7.97
N ILE A 28 -9.60 -12.64 7.43
CA ILE A 28 -9.65 -12.36 5.99
C ILE A 28 -8.38 -11.63 5.53
N PRO A 29 -7.90 -11.83 4.30
CA PRO A 29 -6.65 -11.24 3.83
C PRO A 29 -6.74 -9.72 3.62
N HIS A 30 -5.64 -9.03 3.93
CA HIS A 30 -5.39 -7.67 3.48
C HIS A 30 -4.84 -7.69 2.04
N VAL A 31 -5.57 -7.06 1.13
CA VAL A 31 -5.26 -6.95 -0.30
C VAL A 31 -4.90 -5.51 -0.62
N SER A 32 -3.60 -5.19 -0.62
CA SER A 32 -3.08 -3.90 -1.05
C SER A 32 -2.60 -3.95 -2.50
N THR A 33 -3.14 -3.10 -3.38
CA THR A 33 -2.65 -3.04 -4.78
C THR A 33 -1.18 -2.64 -4.86
N GLY A 34 -0.70 -1.80 -3.94
CA GLY A 34 0.72 -1.47 -3.85
C GLY A 34 1.59 -2.70 -3.59
N ASP A 35 1.16 -3.59 -2.69
CA ASP A 35 1.87 -4.84 -2.42
C ASP A 35 1.74 -5.84 -3.57
N LEU A 36 0.56 -5.93 -4.20
CA LEU A 36 0.36 -6.78 -5.39
C LEU A 36 1.33 -6.37 -6.51
N PHE A 37 1.41 -5.10 -6.87
CA PHE A 37 2.34 -4.63 -7.91
C PHE A 37 3.81 -4.74 -7.49
N ARG A 38 4.15 -4.59 -6.21
CA ARG A 38 5.51 -4.88 -5.72
C ARG A 38 5.86 -6.35 -5.87
N ALA A 39 4.96 -7.26 -5.51
CA ALA A 39 5.16 -8.70 -5.65
C ALA A 39 5.29 -9.12 -7.13
N MET A 40 4.66 -8.39 -8.06
CA MET A 40 4.85 -8.63 -9.49
C MET A 40 6.31 -8.45 -9.93
N LYS A 41 7.11 -7.59 -9.27
CA LYS A 41 8.52 -7.36 -9.66
C LYS A 41 9.41 -8.59 -9.52
N THR A 42 9.04 -9.55 -8.66
CA THR A 42 9.82 -10.76 -8.41
C THR A 42 9.23 -12.01 -9.07
N ARG A 43 8.04 -11.91 -9.66
CA ARG A 43 7.37 -13.01 -10.36
C ARG A 43 7.94 -13.20 -11.77
N THR A 44 7.96 -14.44 -12.25
CA THR A 44 8.55 -14.79 -13.54
C THR A 44 7.54 -15.32 -14.57
N ASP A 45 6.26 -15.41 -14.21
CA ASP A 45 5.19 -15.86 -15.08
C ASP A 45 4.84 -14.82 -16.17
N PRO A 46 4.20 -15.23 -17.28
CA PRO A 46 3.93 -14.35 -18.42
C PRO A 46 3.12 -13.10 -18.05
N PHE A 47 2.14 -13.23 -17.14
CA PHE A 47 1.30 -12.12 -16.72
C PHE A 47 2.11 -11.08 -15.94
N ALA A 48 2.95 -11.51 -15.00
CA ALA A 48 3.86 -10.63 -14.29
C ALA A 48 4.85 -9.92 -15.23
N ARG A 49 5.38 -10.60 -16.26
CA ARG A 49 6.30 -9.98 -17.25
C ARG A 49 5.64 -8.85 -18.01
N GLN A 50 4.40 -9.01 -18.46
CA GLN A 50 3.66 -7.95 -19.15
C GLN A 50 3.49 -6.69 -18.27
N ILE A 51 3.19 -6.88 -16.99
CA ILE A 51 3.10 -5.79 -16.02
C ILE A 51 4.46 -5.12 -15.82
N GLN A 52 5.53 -5.91 -15.64
CA GLN A 52 6.89 -5.40 -15.49
C GLN A 52 7.35 -4.58 -16.69
N GLU A 53 7.08 -5.04 -17.92
CA GLU A 53 7.39 -4.31 -19.16
C GLU A 53 6.66 -2.98 -19.23
N THR A 54 5.38 -2.96 -18.85
CA THR A 54 4.57 -1.73 -18.83
C THR A 54 5.12 -0.73 -17.81
N MET A 55 5.46 -1.20 -16.61
CA MET A 55 6.07 -0.36 -15.57
C MET A 55 7.46 0.15 -15.97
N ALA A 56 8.30 -0.70 -16.59
CA ALA A 56 9.63 -0.33 -17.06
C ALA A 56 9.58 0.73 -18.17
N ALA A 57 8.53 0.72 -18.99
CA ALA A 57 8.27 1.75 -20.00
C ALA A 57 7.74 3.08 -19.42
N GLY A 58 7.59 3.19 -18.09
CA GLY A 58 7.01 4.37 -17.43
C GLY A 58 5.52 4.57 -17.72
N LYS A 59 4.84 3.55 -18.25
CA LYS A 59 3.40 3.61 -18.55
C LYS A 59 2.59 3.30 -17.30
N LEU A 60 1.43 3.95 -17.19
CA LEU A 60 0.45 3.61 -16.17
C LEU A 60 -0.16 2.24 -16.47
N ILE A 61 -0.38 1.44 -15.42
CA ILE A 61 -1.18 0.22 -15.51
C ILE A 61 -2.64 0.63 -15.66
N ASP A 62 -3.31 0.07 -16.67
CA ASP A 62 -4.71 0.36 -16.94
C ASP A 62 -5.66 -0.36 -15.95
N ASP A 63 -6.93 0.05 -15.97
CA ASP A 63 -7.96 -0.51 -15.09
C ASP A 63 -8.16 -2.00 -15.35
N ALA A 64 -8.15 -2.45 -16.61
CA ALA A 64 -8.35 -3.85 -16.96
C ALA A 64 -7.25 -4.76 -16.40
N THR A 65 -5.99 -4.36 -16.51
CA THR A 65 -4.85 -5.08 -15.95
C THR A 65 -4.91 -5.07 -14.43
N THR A 66 -5.25 -3.92 -13.82
CA THR A 66 -5.41 -3.83 -12.36
C THR A 66 -6.51 -4.76 -11.85
N ASN A 67 -7.64 -4.83 -12.56
CA ASN A 67 -8.75 -5.72 -12.27
C ASN A 67 -8.33 -7.18 -12.32
N GLU A 68 -7.53 -7.59 -13.31
CA GLU A 68 -7.01 -8.96 -13.40
C GLU A 68 -6.09 -9.31 -12.23
N VAL A 69 -5.20 -8.40 -11.84
CA VAL A 69 -4.32 -8.59 -10.67
C VAL A 69 -5.15 -8.78 -9.39
N VAL A 70 -6.22 -8.00 -9.22
CA VAL A 70 -7.13 -8.11 -8.09
C VAL A 70 -7.93 -9.41 -8.16
N ARG A 71 -8.43 -9.81 -9.35
CA ARG A 71 -9.13 -11.09 -9.57
C ARG A 71 -8.28 -12.26 -9.13
N GLU A 72 -7.03 -12.33 -9.59
CA GLU A 72 -6.09 -13.41 -9.26
C GLU A 72 -5.94 -13.53 -7.75
N ARG A 73 -5.80 -12.39 -7.05
CA ARG A 73 -5.65 -12.38 -5.60
C ARG A 73 -6.92 -12.79 -4.85
N LEU A 74 -8.08 -12.30 -5.27
CA LEU A 74 -9.37 -12.61 -4.64
C LEU A 74 -9.88 -14.03 -4.93
N SER A 75 -9.26 -14.72 -5.90
CA SER A 75 -9.57 -16.10 -6.24
C SER A 75 -8.76 -17.13 -5.45
N GLN A 76 -7.86 -16.68 -4.57
CA GLN A 76 -7.10 -17.58 -3.69
C GLN A 76 -7.96 -18.09 -2.54
N ALA A 77 -7.66 -19.29 -2.04
CA ALA A 77 -8.45 -19.98 -1.02
C ALA A 77 -8.60 -19.18 0.29
N ASP A 78 -7.57 -18.40 0.66
CA ASP A 78 -7.61 -17.56 1.86
C ASP A 78 -8.61 -16.39 1.76
N ALA A 79 -9.03 -16.03 0.54
CA ALA A 79 -10.01 -14.96 0.28
C ALA A 79 -11.45 -15.47 0.13
N GLU A 80 -11.71 -16.76 0.30
CA GLU A 80 -13.07 -17.33 0.23
C GLU A 80 -14.02 -16.71 1.27
N GLY A 81 -13.48 -16.37 2.45
CA GLY A 81 -14.22 -15.72 3.53
C GLY A 81 -14.40 -14.21 3.37
N GLY A 82 -13.83 -13.59 2.33
CA GLY A 82 -13.82 -12.14 2.13
C GLY A 82 -12.41 -11.57 1.97
N ALA A 83 -12.31 -10.24 1.95
CA ALA A 83 -11.03 -9.52 1.83
C ALA A 83 -11.15 -8.06 2.25
N ILE A 84 -10.04 -7.47 2.68
CA ILE A 84 -9.90 -6.04 2.94
C ILE A 84 -9.09 -5.41 1.81
N LEU A 85 -9.74 -4.58 1.00
CA LEU A 85 -9.14 -3.92 -0.16
C LEU A 85 -8.58 -2.55 0.26
N ASP A 86 -7.26 -2.36 0.09
CA ASP A 86 -6.55 -1.10 0.39
C ASP A 86 -5.90 -0.54 -0.88
N GLY A 87 -6.40 0.61 -1.32
CA GLY A 87 -5.93 1.26 -2.55
C GLY A 87 -6.55 0.70 -3.83
N TYR A 88 -7.67 -0.01 -3.73
CA TYR A 88 -8.54 -0.41 -4.84
C TYR A 88 -9.99 -0.50 -4.35
N PRO A 89 -10.99 -0.05 -5.13
CA PRO A 89 -10.86 0.64 -6.43
C PRO A 89 -10.35 2.08 -6.28
N ARG A 90 -9.80 2.64 -7.37
CA ARG A 90 -9.36 4.05 -7.50
C ARG A 90 -10.11 4.82 -8.58
N THR A 91 -10.85 4.13 -9.43
CA THR A 91 -11.69 4.73 -10.48
C THR A 91 -13.12 4.18 -10.37
N PRO A 92 -14.13 4.90 -10.90
CA PRO A 92 -15.49 4.37 -11.00
C PRO A 92 -15.56 3.05 -11.78
N ALA A 93 -14.79 2.93 -12.87
CA ALA A 93 -14.75 1.70 -13.67
C ALA A 93 -14.21 0.49 -12.89
N GLN A 94 -13.20 0.67 -12.03
CA GLN A 94 -12.73 -0.37 -11.13
C GLN A 94 -13.81 -0.75 -10.09
N ALA A 95 -14.56 0.24 -9.57
CA ALA A 95 -15.62 -0.01 -8.60
C ALA A 95 -16.79 -0.80 -9.21
N GLU A 96 -17.20 -0.43 -10.43
CA GLU A 96 -18.23 -1.14 -11.21
C GLU A 96 -17.82 -2.58 -11.53
N TRP A 97 -16.56 -2.76 -11.94
CA TRP A 97 -16.01 -4.09 -12.18
C TRP A 97 -16.00 -4.93 -10.90
N LEU A 98 -15.55 -4.38 -9.77
CA LEU A 98 -15.50 -5.10 -8.50
C LEU A 98 -16.90 -5.52 -8.04
N ALA A 99 -17.88 -4.62 -8.17
CA ALA A 99 -19.26 -4.93 -7.83
C ALA A 99 -19.80 -6.09 -8.68
N SER A 100 -19.54 -6.08 -9.99
CA SER A 100 -19.92 -7.17 -10.91
C SER A 100 -19.23 -8.48 -10.56
N PHE A 101 -17.90 -8.44 -10.34
CA PHE A 101 -17.10 -9.61 -9.97
C PHE A 101 -17.58 -10.28 -8.68
N LEU A 102 -17.96 -9.50 -7.67
CA LEU A 102 -18.53 -10.04 -6.43
C LEU A 102 -19.93 -10.61 -6.67
N ALA A 103 -20.79 -9.91 -7.41
CA ALA A 103 -22.15 -10.34 -7.70
C ALA A 103 -22.20 -11.69 -8.45
N GLU A 104 -21.31 -11.91 -9.42
CA GLU A 104 -21.16 -13.18 -10.14
C GLU A 104 -20.86 -14.37 -9.20
N ARG A 105 -20.29 -14.09 -8.03
CA ARG A 105 -19.95 -15.09 -7.00
C ARG A 105 -21.03 -15.21 -5.91
N GLY A 106 -22.16 -14.50 -6.06
CA GLY A 106 -23.18 -14.42 -5.00
C GLY A 106 -22.70 -13.64 -3.78
N GLU A 107 -21.69 -12.79 -3.94
CA GLU A 107 -21.05 -11.99 -2.90
C GLU A 107 -21.37 -10.50 -3.09
N SER A 108 -21.17 -9.72 -2.03
CA SER A 108 -21.36 -8.26 -2.10
C SER A 108 -20.40 -7.50 -1.19
N LEU A 109 -20.16 -6.24 -1.54
CA LEU A 109 -19.38 -5.34 -0.70
C LEU A 109 -20.15 -5.03 0.58
N ARG A 110 -19.52 -5.23 1.74
CA ARG A 110 -20.18 -5.05 3.04
C ARG A 110 -20.07 -3.63 3.59
N ALA A 111 -18.93 -2.98 3.38
CA ALA A 111 -18.71 -1.60 3.81
C ALA A 111 -17.54 -0.93 3.07
N VAL A 112 -17.61 0.39 3.00
CA VAL A 112 -16.50 1.28 2.62
C VAL A 112 -16.17 2.13 3.84
N ILE A 113 -14.92 2.10 4.28
CA ILE A 113 -14.44 2.84 5.44
C ILE A 113 -13.57 3.98 4.94
N LEU A 114 -14.04 5.21 5.14
CA LEU A 114 -13.27 6.42 4.83
C LEU A 114 -12.45 6.84 6.05
N PHE A 115 -11.15 6.94 5.85
CA PHE A 115 -10.20 7.50 6.80
C PHE A 115 -10.02 8.99 6.52
N GLU A 116 -10.73 9.80 7.27
CA GLU A 116 -10.57 11.26 7.24
C GLU A 116 -9.35 11.66 8.08
N LEU A 117 -8.44 12.39 7.44
CA LEU A 117 -7.26 12.95 8.08
C LEU A 117 -6.89 14.24 7.35
N ASP A 118 -6.54 15.27 8.11
CA ASP A 118 -6.09 16.52 7.51
C ASP A 118 -4.76 16.31 6.75
N LEU A 119 -4.57 17.09 5.69
CA LEU A 119 -3.42 16.93 4.78
C LEU A 119 -2.08 17.15 5.48
N PHE A 120 -2.01 18.02 6.49
CA PHE A 120 -0.77 18.31 7.18
C PHE A 120 -0.34 17.14 8.08
N THR A 121 -1.30 16.54 8.79
CA THR A 121 -1.06 15.31 9.56
C THR A 121 -0.74 14.15 8.62
N ALA A 122 -1.44 14.01 7.50
CA ALA A 122 -1.17 13.00 6.48
C ALA A 122 0.25 13.12 5.92
N PHE A 123 0.67 14.34 5.60
CA PHE A 123 2.03 14.65 5.15
C PHE A 123 3.06 14.24 6.20
N LYS A 124 2.93 14.66 7.47
CA LYS A 124 3.85 14.25 8.54
C LYS A 124 3.92 12.73 8.70
N ARG A 125 2.77 12.06 8.59
CA ARG A 125 2.71 10.60 8.70
C ARG A 125 3.42 9.90 7.55
N ALA A 126 3.23 10.37 6.32
CA ALA A 126 3.90 9.81 5.13
C ALA A 126 5.41 10.14 5.13
N PHE A 127 5.75 11.42 5.27
CA PHE A 127 7.13 11.91 5.19
C PHE A 127 8.02 11.34 6.30
N GLY A 128 7.51 11.35 7.54
CA GLY A 128 8.24 10.90 8.72
C GLY A 128 8.30 9.39 8.90
N ARG A 129 7.70 8.60 8.01
CA ARG A 129 7.69 7.14 8.10
C ARG A 129 9.07 6.57 7.75
N VAL A 130 9.54 5.69 8.63
CA VAL A 130 10.77 4.91 8.47
C VAL A 130 10.50 3.48 8.93
N SER A 131 11.14 2.49 8.33
CA SER A 131 10.93 1.08 8.64
C SER A 131 12.25 0.35 8.80
N THR A 132 12.24 -0.73 9.56
CA THR A 132 13.38 -1.66 9.63
C THR A 132 13.66 -2.26 8.26
N PRO A 133 14.91 -2.70 7.98
CA PRO A 133 15.26 -3.28 6.69
C PRO A 133 14.39 -4.47 6.27
N ASP A 134 13.87 -5.23 7.24
CA ASP A 134 12.99 -6.39 7.06
C ASP A 134 11.49 -6.04 6.99
N ASP A 135 11.14 -4.75 7.00
CA ASP A 135 9.75 -4.22 6.99
C ASP A 135 8.86 -4.63 8.17
N LYS A 136 9.39 -5.33 9.18
CA LYS A 136 8.58 -5.84 10.30
C LYS A 136 8.13 -4.75 11.26
N LYS A 137 8.91 -3.68 11.39
CA LYS A 137 8.59 -2.59 12.31
C LYS A 137 8.70 -1.24 11.60
N SER A 138 7.69 -0.41 11.79
CA SER A 138 7.63 0.95 11.27
C SER A 138 7.56 1.94 12.43
N TYR A 139 8.26 3.06 12.26
CA TYR A 139 8.31 4.19 13.18
C TYR A 139 7.88 5.46 12.45
N ASN A 140 7.61 6.51 13.21
CA ASN A 140 7.37 7.83 12.64
C ASN A 140 8.05 8.91 13.49
N ILE A 141 8.91 9.72 12.90
CA ILE A 141 9.70 10.70 13.65
C ILE A 141 8.86 11.78 14.36
N TYR A 142 7.59 12.00 13.96
CA TYR A 142 6.69 12.97 14.57
C TYR A 142 5.74 12.37 15.62
N TYR A 143 5.46 11.06 15.57
CA TYR A 143 4.40 10.43 16.37
C TYR A 143 4.85 9.19 17.15
N ASN A 144 5.90 8.50 16.71
CA ASN A 144 6.44 7.29 17.34
C ASN A 144 7.95 7.19 17.09
N SER A 145 8.73 8.02 17.79
CA SER A 145 10.18 8.19 17.63
C SER A 145 10.99 7.66 18.82
N ALA A 146 10.36 6.97 19.77
CA ALA A 146 11.06 6.43 20.93
C ALA A 146 12.17 5.45 20.49
N GLY A 147 13.42 5.75 20.86
CA GLY A 147 14.60 4.98 20.47
C GLY A 147 15.06 5.20 19.02
N VAL A 148 14.44 6.13 18.29
CA VAL A 148 14.82 6.49 16.91
C VAL A 148 15.72 7.71 16.95
N GLU A 149 16.97 7.53 16.54
CA GLU A 149 17.86 8.64 16.18
C GLU A 149 17.55 9.08 14.75
N TRP A 150 17.46 10.38 14.49
CA TRP A 150 17.16 10.87 13.15
C TRP A 150 17.75 12.26 12.90
N ALA A 151 18.02 12.55 11.63
CA ALA A 151 18.52 13.83 11.17
C ALA A 151 18.04 14.11 9.73
N PHE A 152 18.14 15.38 9.31
CA PHE A 152 18.07 15.75 7.91
C PHE A 152 19.48 15.94 7.39
N GLU A 153 19.86 15.15 6.40
CA GLU A 153 21.14 15.27 5.72
C GLU A 153 20.95 16.04 4.41
N ASP A 154 21.73 17.10 4.25
CA ASP A 154 21.75 17.87 3.00
C ASP A 154 22.29 17.01 1.86
N HIS A 155 21.74 17.22 0.65
CA HIS A 155 22.33 16.64 -0.54
C HIS A 155 23.76 17.22 -0.71
N PRO A 156 24.79 16.40 -1.01
CA PRO A 156 26.17 16.88 -1.13
C PRO A 156 26.34 18.07 -2.08
N GLU A 157 25.54 18.11 -3.15
CA GLU A 157 25.53 19.19 -4.14
C GLU A 157 24.42 20.23 -3.91
N GLN A 158 23.63 20.11 -2.84
CA GLN A 158 22.44 20.92 -2.54
C GLN A 158 21.39 21.00 -3.67
N ALA A 159 21.50 20.14 -4.68
CA ALA A 159 20.57 20.04 -5.80
C ALA A 159 19.16 19.59 -5.39
N TYR A 160 19.02 18.97 -4.21
CA TYR A 160 17.78 18.40 -3.71
C TYR A 160 17.55 18.79 -2.24
N PRO A 161 16.27 18.83 -1.79
CA PRO A 161 15.96 19.09 -0.40
C PRO A 161 16.59 18.04 0.53
N PRO A 162 16.83 18.40 1.80
CA PRO A 162 17.44 17.49 2.77
C PRO A 162 16.67 16.18 2.90
N ARG A 163 17.41 15.08 3.02
CA ARG A 163 16.86 13.74 3.16
C ARG A 163 16.75 13.37 4.63
N LEU A 164 15.60 12.81 5.02
CA LEU A 164 15.46 12.16 6.33
C LEU A 164 16.31 10.88 6.37
N VAL A 165 17.21 10.81 7.35
CA VAL A 165 17.93 9.61 7.77
C VAL A 165 17.51 9.25 9.20
N ALA A 166 17.43 7.97 9.50
CA ALA A 166 17.06 7.49 10.83
C ALA A 166 17.70 6.14 11.14
N SER A 167 17.92 5.87 12.43
CA SER A 167 18.44 4.61 12.96
C SER A 167 17.77 4.26 14.29
N VAL A 168 17.79 2.96 14.61
CA VAL A 168 17.44 2.45 15.95
C VAL A 168 18.54 1.48 16.35
N ASP A 169 19.12 1.67 17.54
CA ASP A 169 20.23 0.85 18.06
C ASP A 169 21.40 0.71 17.05
N GLY A 170 21.72 1.80 16.34
CA GLY A 170 22.76 1.82 15.31
C GLY A 170 22.39 1.17 13.97
N VAL A 171 21.20 0.59 13.83
CA VAL A 171 20.71 0.00 12.58
C VAL A 171 19.95 1.05 11.78
N ALA A 172 20.41 1.31 10.55
CA ALA A 172 19.76 2.25 9.64
C ALA A 172 18.33 1.79 9.27
N LEU A 173 17.39 2.72 9.35
CA LEU A 173 16.02 2.54 8.90
C LEU A 173 15.88 2.99 7.45
N LYS A 174 15.06 2.27 6.69
CA LYS A 174 14.75 2.60 5.30
C LYS A 174 13.47 3.43 5.20
N ARG A 175 13.40 4.24 4.14
CA ARG A 175 12.20 4.97 3.73
C ARG A 175 11.57 4.24 2.54
N ARG A 176 10.24 4.33 2.39
CA ARG A 176 9.60 3.78 1.19
C ARG A 176 9.94 4.68 -0.01
N PRO A 177 10.13 4.12 -1.21
CA PRO A 177 10.34 4.91 -2.42
C PRO A 177 9.22 5.95 -2.63
N ASP A 178 7.97 5.56 -2.36
CA ASP A 178 6.80 6.43 -2.51
C ASP A 178 6.68 7.53 -1.42
N ASP A 179 7.50 7.45 -0.37
CA ASP A 179 7.59 8.48 0.70
C ASP A 179 8.84 9.38 0.54
N ALA A 180 9.76 9.01 -0.37
CA ALA A 180 10.91 9.79 -0.76
C ALA A 180 10.60 10.53 -2.06
N ASN A 181 11.15 11.73 -2.24
CA ASN A 181 10.95 12.50 -3.47
C ASN A 181 11.35 11.70 -4.73
N ALA A 182 10.69 12.04 -5.85
CA ALA A 182 10.56 11.30 -7.11
C ALA A 182 11.85 10.83 -7.83
N HIS A 183 13.05 11.14 -7.34
CA HIS A 183 14.31 10.71 -7.92
C HIS A 183 15.35 10.50 -6.82
N ALA A 184 15.40 9.29 -6.28
CA ALA A 184 16.53 8.77 -5.51
C ALA A 184 17.07 7.53 -6.23
#